data_AF-A0A0G4PZJ3-F1
#
_entry.id   AF-A0A0G4PZJ3-F1
#
_cell.length_a   1.000
_cell.length_b   1.000
_cell.length_c   1.000
_cell.angle_alpha   90.00
_cell.angle_beta   90.00
_cell.angle_gamma   90.00
#
_symmetry.space_group_name_H-M   'P 1'
#
loop_
_entity.id
_entity.type
_entity.pdbx_description
1 polymer ?
#
loop_
_entity_poly.entity_id
_entity_poly.type
_entity_poly.pdbx_seq_one_letter_code
_entity_poly.pdbx_strand_id
1 'polypeptide(L)'
;MAGRRPKPTHLKVVTGNPGKRKLNDKEPQPKREIPSPPEHLTDWGKMAWAKLTLLLDGMGVLTVADTLALERLCDIYVDILQLRDTIAIEGRTYTTKTQLGDFFN
;
A
#
# COMPACT_ATOMS: atom_id res chain seq x y z
N MET A 1 -7.96 26.60 -17.69
CA MET A 1 -7.49 26.80 -16.31
C MET A 1 -8.38 26.00 -15.38
N ALA A 2 -7.88 24.94 -14.73
CA ALA A 2 -8.69 24.19 -13.77
C ALA A 2 -8.92 25.03 -12.51
N GLY A 3 -10.18 25.21 -12.12
CA GLY A 3 -10.51 25.87 -10.86
C GLY A 3 -9.92 25.14 -9.66
N ARG A 4 -9.83 25.85 -8.51
CA ARG A 4 -9.33 25.26 -7.26
C ARG A 4 -10.14 24.00 -6.91
N ARG A 5 -9.43 22.91 -6.61
CA ARG A 5 -10.06 21.67 -6.13
C ARG A 5 -10.98 21.98 -4.93
N PRO A 6 -12.19 21.43 -4.89
CA PRO A 6 -13.11 21.68 -3.78
C PRO A 6 -12.49 21.21 -2.46
N LYS A 7 -12.66 22.02 -1.41
CA LYS A 7 -12.26 21.66 -0.05
C LYS A 7 -13.12 20.47 0.44
N PRO A 8 -12.52 19.38 0.97
CA PRO A 8 -13.24 18.25 1.53
C PRO A 8 -14.27 18.67 2.59
N THR A 9 -15.36 17.91 2.73
CA THR A 9 -16.48 18.28 3.62
C THR A 9 -16.05 18.38 5.07
N HIS A 10 -15.24 17.44 5.56
CA HIS A 10 -14.69 17.50 6.92
C HIS A 10 -13.97 18.83 7.20
N LEU A 11 -13.13 19.31 6.28
CA LEU A 11 -12.43 20.57 6.46
C LEU A 11 -13.34 21.79 6.33
N LYS A 12 -14.47 21.71 5.61
CA LYS A 12 -15.48 22.77 5.59
C LYS A 12 -16.20 22.88 6.94
N VAL A 13 -16.56 21.75 7.54
CA VAL A 13 -17.18 21.66 8.87
C VAL A 13 -16.29 22.31 9.92
N VAL A 14 -15.02 21.90 9.99
CA VAL A 14 -14.04 22.45 10.96
C VAL A 14 -13.90 23.96 10.85
N THR A 15 -13.98 24.53 9.64
CA THR A 15 -13.90 25.98 9.43
C THR A 15 -15.24 26.72 9.51
N GLY A 16 -16.29 26.08 10.01
CA GLY A 16 -17.61 26.69 10.20
C GLY A 16 -18.39 26.97 8.91
N ASN A 17 -18.02 26.32 7.80
CA ASN A 17 -18.64 26.50 6.48
C ASN A 17 -18.86 27.99 6.09
N PRO A 18 -17.80 28.80 5.89
CA PRO A 18 -17.93 30.25 5.72
C PRO A 18 -18.83 30.67 4.55
N GLY A 19 -18.87 29.84 3.49
CA GLY A 19 -19.74 30.07 2.33
C GLY A 19 -21.21 29.72 2.56
N LYS A 20 -21.57 29.13 3.70
CA LYS A 20 -22.93 28.70 4.11
C LYS A 20 -23.69 27.81 3.10
N ARG A 21 -22.99 27.24 2.11
CA ARG A 21 -23.58 26.33 1.12
C ARG A 21 -23.85 24.96 1.76
N LYS A 22 -24.86 24.24 1.28
CA LYS A 22 -25.12 22.86 1.71
C LYS A 22 -23.84 22.02 1.53
N LEU A 23 -23.49 21.24 2.56
CA LEU A 23 -22.37 20.32 2.52
C LEU A 23 -22.71 19.07 1.67
N ASN A 24 -21.68 18.43 1.11
CA ASN A 24 -21.86 17.20 0.34
C ASN A 24 -22.09 16.04 1.31
N ASP A 25 -23.31 15.51 1.33
CA ASP A 25 -23.71 14.34 2.11
C ASP A 25 -23.32 13.01 1.46
N LYS A 26 -22.83 13.04 0.21
CA LYS A 26 -22.43 11.87 -0.59
C LYS A 26 -20.92 11.77 -0.81
N GLU A 27 -20.12 12.41 0.03
CA GLU A 27 -18.66 12.26 -0.07
C GLU A 27 -18.28 10.82 0.32
N PRO A 28 -17.50 10.09 -0.52
CA PRO A 28 -17.11 8.72 -0.21
C PRO A 28 -16.35 8.66 1.12
N GLN A 29 -16.76 7.75 2.00
CA GLN A 29 -16.08 7.45 3.26
C GLN A 29 -15.73 5.96 3.27
N PRO A 30 -14.50 5.58 2.90
CA PRO A 30 -14.07 4.19 2.97
C PRO A 30 -14.25 3.64 4.38
N LYS A 31 -14.82 2.44 4.51
CA LYS A 31 -15.01 1.80 5.81
C LYS A 31 -13.65 1.54 6.46
N ARG A 32 -13.53 1.88 7.74
CA ARG A 32 -12.41 1.47 8.59
C ARG A 32 -12.64 0.06 9.08
N GLU A 33 -11.82 -0.86 8.61
CA GLU A 33 -11.90 -2.29 8.90
C GLU A 33 -10.52 -2.89 8.66
N ILE A 34 -10.15 -3.89 9.45
CA ILE A 34 -8.99 -4.73 9.19
C ILE A 34 -9.46 -5.90 8.32
N PRO A 35 -9.10 -5.96 7.03
CA PRO A 35 -9.45 -7.08 6.17
C PRO A 35 -8.66 -8.34 6.54
N SER A 36 -9.28 -9.50 6.32
CA SER A 36 -8.57 -10.78 6.32
C SER A 36 -7.46 -10.78 5.27
N PRO A 37 -6.30 -11.42 5.54
CA PRO A 37 -5.24 -11.53 4.54
C PRO A 37 -5.75 -12.31 3.32
N PRO A 38 -5.34 -11.93 2.09
CA PRO A 38 -5.62 -12.71 0.90
C PRO A 38 -5.10 -14.14 1.00
N GLU A 39 -5.87 -15.10 0.48
CA GLU A 39 -5.58 -16.53 0.63
C GLU A 39 -4.26 -16.93 -0.02
N HIS A 40 -3.93 -16.29 -1.15
CA HIS A 40 -2.73 -16.55 -1.95
C HIS A 40 -1.45 -15.95 -1.36
N LEU A 41 -1.51 -15.15 -0.29
CA LEU A 41 -0.30 -14.75 0.41
C LEU A 41 0.37 -15.98 1.03
N THR A 42 1.70 -16.01 0.92
CA THR A 42 2.54 -16.98 1.65
C THR A 42 2.36 -16.81 3.16
N ASP A 43 2.74 -17.81 3.96
CA ASP A 43 2.63 -17.73 5.42
C ASP A 43 3.41 -16.53 5.99
N TRP A 44 4.61 -16.26 5.46
CA TRP A 44 5.39 -15.07 5.79
C TRP A 44 4.66 -13.78 5.39
N GLY A 45 3.96 -13.78 4.24
CA GLY A 45 3.15 -12.66 3.78
C GLY A 45 1.97 -12.39 4.70
N LYS A 46 1.30 -13.45 5.17
CA LYS A 46 0.21 -13.36 6.17
C LYS A 46 0.71 -12.85 7.52
N MET A 47 1.93 -13.21 7.93
CA MET A 47 2.56 -12.63 9.14
C MET A 47 2.86 -11.15 8.97
N ALA A 48 3.39 -10.74 7.81
CA ALA A 48 3.62 -9.33 7.50
C ALA A 48 2.30 -8.53 7.49
N TRP A 49 1.26 -9.10 6.88
CA TRP A 49 -0.10 -8.54 6.85
C TRP A 49 -0.64 -8.30 8.26
N ALA A 50 -0.58 -9.30 9.14
CA ALA A 50 -1.05 -9.17 10.52
C ALA A 50 -0.33 -8.04 11.27
N LYS A 51 1.00 -7.92 11.11
CA LYS A 51 1.77 -6.84 11.74
C LYS A 51 1.41 -5.46 11.19
N LEU A 52 1.35 -5.33 9.87
CA LEU A 52 1.13 -4.04 9.20
C LEU A 52 -0.31 -3.54 9.41
N THR A 53 -1.31 -4.42 9.31
CA THR A 53 -2.71 -4.05 9.56
C THR A 53 -2.92 -3.53 10.99
N LEU A 54 -2.35 -4.18 12.00
CA LEU A 54 -2.41 -3.73 13.39
C LEU A 54 -1.79 -2.34 13.58
N LEU A 55 -0.64 -2.06 12.96
CA LEU A 55 0.01 -0.76 13.04
C LEU A 55 -0.80 0.33 12.34
N LEU A 56 -1.30 0.06 11.12
CA LEU A 56 -2.05 1.02 10.33
C LEU A 56 -3.42 1.33 10.93
N ASP A 57 -4.08 0.33 11.52
CA ASP A 57 -5.34 0.56 12.25
C ASP A 57 -5.11 1.30 13.57
N GLY A 58 -4.03 0.99 14.30
CA GLY A 58 -3.63 1.72 15.50
C GLY A 58 -3.36 3.22 15.24
N MET A 59 -2.88 3.57 14.03
CA MET A 59 -2.74 4.96 13.57
C MET A 59 -4.03 5.57 13.04
N GLY A 60 -5.08 4.76 12.82
CA GLY A 60 -6.36 5.21 12.30
C GLY A 60 -6.39 5.49 10.80
N VAL A 61 -5.40 4.98 10.05
CA VAL A 61 -5.24 5.27 8.60
C VAL A 61 -5.68 4.12 7.69
N LEU A 62 -5.90 2.93 8.24
CA LEU A 62 -6.31 1.77 7.46
C LEU A 62 -7.79 1.83 7.07
N THR A 63 -8.07 1.65 5.78
CA THR A 63 -9.40 1.51 5.22
C THR A 63 -9.48 0.36 4.23
N VAL A 64 -10.69 -0.06 3.88
CA VAL A 64 -10.92 -1.08 2.83
C VAL A 64 -10.30 -0.69 1.48
N ALA A 65 -10.09 0.60 1.21
CA ALA A 65 -9.47 1.07 -0.02
C ALA A 65 -7.97 0.72 -0.12
N ASP A 66 -7.32 0.44 1.01
CA ASP A 66 -5.88 0.19 1.07
C ASP A 66 -5.51 -1.29 0.83
N THR A 67 -6.50 -2.19 0.84
CA THR A 67 -6.34 -3.66 0.82
C THR A 67 -5.37 -4.14 -0.26
N LEU A 68 -5.55 -3.72 -1.52
CA LEU A 68 -4.72 -4.17 -2.65
C LEU A 68 -3.28 -3.64 -2.56
N ALA A 69 -3.11 -2.41 -2.08
CA ALA A 69 -1.78 -1.83 -1.89
C ALA A 69 -1.04 -2.52 -0.74
N LEU A 70 -1.76 -2.83 0.34
CA LEU A 70 -1.22 -3.56 1.48
C LEU A 70 -0.82 -4.99 1.12
N GLU A 71 -1.65 -5.66 0.31
CA GLU A 71 -1.35 -7.01 -0.21
C GLU A 71 -0.01 -7.00 -0.92
N ARG A 72 0.16 -6.08 -1.89
CA ARG A 72 1.37 -5.99 -2.67
C ARG A 72 2.60 -5.63 -1.82
N LEU A 73 2.41 -4.78 -0.81
CA LEU A 73 3.47 -4.45 0.14
C LEU A 73 3.94 -5.69 0.91
N CYS A 74 3.01 -6.50 1.42
CA CYS A 74 3.33 -7.71 2.18
C CYS A 74 4.07 -8.73 1.30
N ASP A 75 3.60 -8.92 0.08
CA ASP A 75 4.20 -9.83 -0.91
C ASP A 75 5.64 -9.44 -1.23
N ILE A 76 5.87 -8.20 -1.68
CA ILE A 76 7.21 -7.67 -2.00
C ILE A 76 8.13 -7.68 -0.77
N TYR A 77 7.60 -7.35 0.41
CA TYR A 77 8.39 -7.33 1.64
C TYR A 77 9.01 -8.71 1.92
N VAL A 78 8.22 -9.77 1.77
CA VAL A 78 8.70 -11.15 1.95
C VAL A 78 9.71 -11.53 0.87
N ASP A 79 9.42 -11.22 -0.40
CA ASP A 79 10.35 -11.48 -1.51
C ASP A 79 11.71 -10.83 -1.26
N ILE A 80 11.73 -9.57 -0.81
CA ILE A 80 12.97 -8.87 -0.51
C ILE A 80 13.76 -9.57 0.59
N LEU A 81 13.10 -10.08 1.64
CA LEU A 81 13.79 -10.80 2.72
C LEU A 81 14.40 -12.10 2.19
N GLN A 82 13.65 -12.88 1.42
CA GLN A 82 14.14 -14.13 0.84
C GLN A 82 15.29 -13.88 -0.15
N LEU A 83 15.15 -12.89 -1.03
CA LEU A 83 16.20 -12.51 -1.97
C LEU A 83 17.46 -12.01 -1.27
N ARG A 84 17.34 -11.36 -0.11
CA ARG A 84 18.51 -10.95 0.69
C ARG A 84 19.30 -12.16 1.20
N ASP A 85 18.62 -13.23 1.59
CA ASP A 85 19.29 -14.47 2.01
C ASP A 85 20.03 -15.12 0.83
N THR A 86 19.41 -15.17 -0.35
CA THR A 86 20.08 -15.64 -1.58
C THR A 86 21.29 -14.77 -1.93
N ILE A 87 21.14 -13.45 -1.93
CA ILE A 87 22.23 -12.50 -2.22
C ILE A 87 23.37 -12.62 -1.20
N ALA A 88 23.07 -12.93 0.07
CA ALA A 88 24.10 -13.11 1.09
C ALA A 88 24.99 -14.33 0.81
N ILE A 89 24.46 -15.36 0.14
CA ILE A 89 25.17 -16.59 -0.23
C ILE A 89 25.87 -16.42 -1.58
N GLU A 90 25.15 -15.93 -2.59
CA GLU A 90 25.61 -15.91 -3.99
C GLU A 90 26.31 -14.61 -4.40
N GLY A 91 26.15 -13.54 -3.61
CA GLY A 91 26.54 -12.19 -3.99
C GLY A 91 25.49 -11.51 -4.88
N ARG A 92 25.70 -10.21 -5.17
CA ARG A 92 24.85 -9.46 -6.11
C ARG A 92 25.38 -9.67 -7.53
N THR A 93 24.80 -10.62 -8.25
CA THR A 93 25.16 -10.96 -9.63
C THR A 93 24.07 -10.54 -10.62
N TYR A 94 24.42 -10.37 -11.89
CA TYR A 94 23.47 -10.14 -12.97
C TYR A 94 24.02 -10.75 -14.26
N THR A 95 23.16 -11.38 -15.05
CA THR A 95 23.58 -11.99 -16.32
C THR A 95 23.54 -10.95 -17.45
N THR A 96 24.59 -10.92 -18.26
CA THR A 96 24.60 -10.11 -19.49
C THR A 96 24.61 -11.02 -20.71
N LYS A 97 23.77 -10.70 -21.70
CA LYS A 97 23.81 -11.32 -23.01
C LYS A 97 24.67 -10.48 -23.95
N THR A 98 25.75 -11.04 -24.47
CA THR A 98 26.58 -10.37 -25.48
C THR A 98 25.86 -10.31 -26.83
N GLN A 99 26.33 -9.47 -27.76
CA GLN A 99 25.77 -9.41 -29.12
C GLN A 99 25.85 -10.76 -29.87
N LEU A 100 26.77 -11.64 -29.47
CA LEU A 100 26.95 -12.98 -30.02
C LEU A 100 26.02 -14.05 -29.38
N GLY A 101 25.31 -13.69 -28.32
CA GLY A 101 24.32 -14.55 -27.67
C GLY A 101 24.81 -15.33 -26.45
N ASP A 102 26.07 -15.15 -26.04
CA ASP A 102 26.64 -15.80 -24.86
C ASP A 102 26.17 -15.15 -23.56
N PHE A 103 25.98 -15.97 -22.51
CA PHE A 103 25.65 -15.54 -21.14
C PHE A 103 26.84 -15.74 -20.22
N PHE A 104 27.19 -14.71 -19.46
CA PHE A 104 28.17 -14.77 -18.37
C PHE A 104 27.45 -14.51 -17.05
N ASN A 105 27.83 -15.25 -16.01
CA ASN A 105 27.37 -15.08 -14.63
C ASN A 105 28.24 -14.07 -13.89
#